data_AF-A0A3C0JIH6-F1
#
_entry.id   AF-A0A3C0JIH6-F1
#
_cell.length_a   1.000
_cell.length_b   1.000
_cell.length_c   1.000
_cell.angle_alpha   90.00
_cell.angle_beta   90.00
_cell.angle_gamma   90.00
#
_symmetry.space_group_name_H-M   'P 1'
#
loop_
_entity.id
_entity.type
_entity.pdbx_description
1 polymer ?
#
loop_
_entity_poly.entity_id
_entity_poly.type
_entity_poly.pdbx_seq_one_letter_code
_entity_poly.pdbx_strand_id
1 'polypeptide(L)'
;MTFLNDLWGHENQLITGLSIDSADIAYTFETEIATFTPERGTIGSGLTEADSVVDANIKTSTASFFFMNNMALNEQFTLTLAGRYNYSRIKISGTNGDDNVVPVGESGTHTFIRFNPSAGLTYDFRPDLSSYLNYSESSRVPTPAELTCHDQTNPCALPNSFLSDPPLRSE
;
A
#
# COMPACT_ATOMS: atom_id res chain seq x y z
N MET A 1 12.46 -15.87 13.54
CA MET A 1 13.03 -17.12 14.07
C MET A 1 13.49 -17.96 12.90
N THR A 2 14.58 -18.68 13.05
CA THR A 2 15.13 -19.57 12.00
C THR A 2 15.33 -20.95 12.60
N PHE A 3 14.85 -21.97 11.90
CA PHE A 3 14.96 -23.37 12.28
C PHE A 3 15.75 -24.08 11.19
N LEU A 4 16.78 -24.80 11.60
CA LEU A 4 17.64 -25.60 10.74
C LEU A 4 17.50 -27.03 11.23
N ASN A 5 16.62 -27.82 10.61
CA ASN A 5 16.35 -29.20 10.98
C ASN A 5 16.03 -29.98 9.71
N ASP A 6 16.47 -31.22 9.64
CA ASP A 6 16.14 -32.09 8.51
C ASP A 6 14.65 -32.39 8.49
N LEU A 7 14.02 -32.16 7.34
CA LEU A 7 12.62 -32.52 7.08
C LEU A 7 12.62 -33.61 6.02
N TRP A 8 12.05 -34.78 6.33
CA TRP A 8 12.07 -35.96 5.44
C TRP A 8 13.47 -36.40 4.98
N GLY A 9 14.52 -36.13 5.78
CA GLY A 9 15.90 -36.49 5.45
C GLY A 9 16.62 -35.48 4.54
N HIS A 10 16.02 -34.32 4.31
CA HIS A 10 16.57 -33.23 3.51
C HIS A 10 16.91 -32.04 4.40
N GLU A 11 18.07 -31.42 4.14
CA GLU A 11 18.48 -30.19 4.83
C GLU A 11 17.42 -29.12 4.57
N ASN A 12 16.94 -28.52 5.66
CA ASN A 12 15.79 -27.66 5.60
C ASN A 12 15.95 -26.47 6.55
N GLN A 13 15.77 -25.27 5.99
CA GLN A 13 15.81 -24.00 6.69
C GLN A 13 14.42 -23.37 6.66
N LEU A 14 13.77 -23.27 7.82
CA LEU A 14 12.50 -22.57 7.98
C LEU A 14 12.74 -21.25 8.71
N ILE A 15 12.41 -20.14 8.08
CA ILE A 15 12.41 -18.80 8.65
C ILE A 15 10.97 -18.38 8.84
N THR A 16 10.61 -17.92 10.04
CA THR A 16 9.30 -17.33 10.34
C THR A 16 9.46 -15.99 11.03
N GLY A 17 8.49 -15.11 10.87
CA GLY A 17 8.53 -13.81 11.53
C GLY A 17 7.18 -13.11 11.58
N LEU A 18 7.14 -12.09 12.43
CA LEU A 18 6.01 -11.17 12.57
C LEU A 18 6.50 -9.76 12.23
N SER A 19 5.63 -8.95 11.63
CA SER A 19 5.86 -7.53 11.34
C SER A 19 4.65 -6.75 11.84
N ILE A 20 4.89 -5.57 12.41
CA ILE A 20 3.82 -4.61 12.70
C ILE A 20 4.28 -3.25 12.21
N ASP A 21 3.47 -2.66 11.35
CA ASP A 21 3.71 -1.38 10.71
C ASP A 21 2.53 -0.47 11.04
N SER A 22 2.77 0.77 11.47
CA SER A 22 1.70 1.72 11.81
C SER A 22 2.08 3.13 11.39
N ALA A 23 1.12 3.89 10.90
CA ALA A 23 1.28 5.30 10.58
C ALA A 23 0.08 6.13 11.06
N ASP A 24 0.34 7.36 11.46
CA ASP A 24 -0.65 8.39 11.78
C ASP A 24 -0.33 9.59 10.89
N ILE A 25 -1.32 10.03 10.12
CA ILE A 25 -1.17 11.04 9.08
C ILE A 25 -2.24 12.11 9.35
N ALA A 26 -1.78 13.33 9.58
CA ALA A 26 -2.63 14.51 9.57
C ALA A 26 -2.54 15.19 8.21
N TYR A 27 -3.68 15.56 7.64
CA TYR A 27 -3.80 16.22 6.35
C TYR A 27 -4.71 17.44 6.50
N THR A 28 -4.20 18.60 6.09
CA THR A 28 -4.97 19.84 6.07
C THR A 28 -4.84 20.48 4.69
N PHE A 29 -5.96 20.92 4.13
CA PHE A 29 -6.00 21.56 2.82
C PHE A 29 -7.04 22.67 2.79
N GLU A 30 -6.75 23.75 2.07
CA GLU A 30 -7.63 24.91 1.93
C GLU A 30 -7.43 25.50 0.53
N THR A 31 -8.51 26.00 -0.10
CA THR A 31 -8.44 26.72 -1.37
C THR A 31 -8.62 28.22 -1.14
N GLU A 32 -7.70 29.01 -1.68
CA GLU A 32 -7.78 30.47 -1.67
C GLU A 32 -8.24 31.00 -3.04
N ILE A 33 -9.19 31.95 -3.04
CA ILE A 33 -9.58 32.68 -4.24
C ILE A 33 -8.39 33.51 -4.73
N ALA A 34 -8.03 33.38 -6.00
CA ALA A 34 -6.91 34.12 -6.59
C ALA A 34 -7.27 34.73 -7.94
N THR A 35 -6.59 35.82 -8.30
CA THR A 35 -6.67 36.44 -9.62
C THR A 35 -5.48 36.02 -10.47
N PHE A 36 -5.70 35.67 -11.73
CA PHE A 36 -4.62 35.33 -12.66
C PHE A 36 -3.84 36.55 -13.13
N THR A 37 -2.52 36.42 -13.24
CA THR A 37 -1.65 37.44 -13.83
C THR A 37 -1.43 37.21 -15.32
N PRO A 38 -1.07 38.25 -16.10
CA PRO A 38 -0.70 38.10 -17.51
C PRO A 38 0.45 37.11 -17.75
N GLU A 39 1.32 36.89 -16.75
CA GLU A 39 2.45 35.95 -16.77
C GLU A 39 2.05 34.52 -16.41
N ARG A 40 0.74 34.20 -16.37
CA ARG A 40 0.19 32.92 -15.92
C ARG A 40 0.51 32.59 -14.45
N GLY A 41 0.73 33.62 -13.63
CA GLY A 41 0.80 33.50 -12.18
C GLY A 41 -0.57 33.66 -11.52
N THR A 42 -0.60 33.56 -10.20
CA THR A 42 -1.77 33.85 -9.36
C THR A 42 -1.41 34.85 -8.28
N ILE A 43 -2.33 35.77 -7.98
CA ILE A 43 -2.28 36.67 -6.82
C ILE A 43 -3.45 36.30 -5.91
N GLY A 44 -3.14 35.80 -4.73
CA GLY A 44 -4.13 35.43 -3.70
C GLY A 44 -4.91 36.65 -3.20
N SER A 45 -6.20 36.46 -2.94
CA SER A 45 -7.10 37.51 -2.43
C SER A 45 -7.16 37.56 -0.89
N GLY A 46 -6.58 36.59 -0.20
CA GLY A 46 -6.70 36.37 1.24
C GLY A 46 -8.04 35.77 1.66
N LEU A 47 -8.91 35.39 0.72
CA LEU A 47 -10.21 34.79 0.98
C LEU A 47 -10.15 33.28 0.71
N THR A 48 -10.38 32.48 1.74
CA THR A 48 -10.48 31.02 1.65
C THR A 48 -11.92 30.60 1.35
N GLU A 49 -12.10 29.66 0.43
CA GLU A 49 -13.38 29.01 0.18
C GLU A 49 -13.70 28.04 1.33
N ALA A 50 -14.70 28.37 2.15
CA ALA A 50 -15.02 27.62 3.37
C ALA A 50 -15.32 26.13 3.09
N ASP A 51 -16.05 25.85 2.01
CA ASP A 51 -16.43 24.49 1.61
C ASP A 51 -15.23 23.65 1.09
N SER A 52 -14.07 24.26 0.91
CA SER A 52 -12.84 23.59 0.45
C SER A 52 -11.88 23.20 1.57
N VAL A 53 -12.19 23.57 2.82
CA VAL A 53 -11.34 23.33 3.98
C VAL A 53 -11.44 21.87 4.38
N VAL A 54 -10.33 21.15 4.31
CA VAL A 54 -10.22 19.75 4.72
C VAL A 54 -9.30 19.66 5.92
N ASP A 55 -9.74 18.96 6.97
CA ASP A 55 -8.89 18.54 8.08
C ASP A 55 -9.16 17.06 8.34
N ALA A 56 -8.20 16.21 7.99
CA ALA A 56 -8.32 14.76 8.05
C ALA A 56 -7.21 14.13 8.88
N ASN A 57 -7.60 13.16 9.71
CA ASN A 57 -6.70 12.25 10.40
C ASN A 57 -6.88 10.83 9.87
N ILE A 58 -5.77 10.23 9.44
CA ILE A 58 -5.71 8.89 8.88
C ILE A 58 -4.76 8.05 9.72
N LYS A 59 -5.24 6.88 10.17
CA LYS A 59 -4.41 5.90 10.87
C LYS A 59 -4.37 4.62 10.07
N THR A 60 -3.17 4.14 9.75
CA THR A 60 -2.98 2.85 9.11
C THR A 60 -2.21 1.94 10.05
N SER A 61 -2.60 0.67 10.11
CA SER A 61 -1.85 -0.36 10.81
C SER A 61 -1.88 -1.66 10.03
N THR A 62 -0.75 -2.34 9.95
CA THR A 62 -0.61 -3.64 9.31
C THR A 62 0.12 -4.57 10.24
N ALA A 63 -0.48 -5.71 10.55
CA ALA A 63 0.18 -6.82 11.20
C ALA A 63 0.39 -7.92 10.16
N SER A 64 1.60 -8.46 10.11
CA SER A 64 1.95 -9.51 9.17
C SER A 64 2.59 -10.69 9.85
N PHE A 65 2.28 -11.88 9.36
CA PHE A 65 3.05 -13.08 9.62
C PHE A 65 3.66 -13.55 8.31
N PHE A 66 4.95 -13.89 8.33
CA PHE A 66 5.62 -14.43 7.16
C PHE A 66 6.39 -15.69 7.51
N PHE A 67 6.51 -16.55 6.51
CA PHE A 67 7.41 -17.68 6.55
C PHE A 67 8.11 -17.85 5.21
N MET A 68 9.29 -18.45 5.25
CA MET A 68 10.07 -18.87 4.11
C MET A 68 10.77 -20.16 4.48
N ASN A 69 10.72 -21.12 3.58
CA ASN A 69 11.30 -22.42 3.78
C ASN A 69 12.15 -22.78 2.56
N ASN A 70 13.43 -23.07 2.79
CA ASN A 70 14.34 -23.61 1.79
C ASN A 70 14.61 -25.07 2.14
N MET A 71 14.33 -25.96 1.20
CA MET A 71 14.49 -27.40 1.36
C MET A 71 15.36 -27.95 0.23
N ALA A 72 16.50 -28.53 0.59
CA ALA A 72 17.41 -29.18 -0.36
C ALA A 72 16.87 -30.57 -0.73
N LEU A 73 16.12 -30.66 -1.83
CA LEU A 73 15.58 -31.93 -2.33
C LEU A 73 16.69 -32.93 -2.70
N ASN A 74 17.86 -32.43 -3.09
CA ASN A 74 19.12 -33.17 -3.24
C ASN A 74 20.28 -32.15 -3.35
N GLU A 75 21.50 -32.61 -3.65
CA GLU A 75 22.69 -31.75 -3.78
C GLU A 75 22.60 -30.69 -4.87
N GLN A 76 21.65 -30.81 -5.81
CA GLN A 76 21.50 -29.91 -6.96
C GLN A 76 20.19 -29.14 -6.96
N PHE A 77 19.17 -29.58 -6.23
CA PHE A 77 17.83 -28.99 -6.27
C PHE A 77 17.42 -28.44 -4.91
N THR A 78 17.11 -27.14 -4.87
CA THR A 78 16.54 -26.47 -3.70
C THR A 78 15.15 -25.96 -4.03
N LEU A 79 14.16 -26.40 -3.26
CA LEU A 79 12.79 -25.88 -3.30
C LEU A 79 12.64 -24.79 -2.24
N THR A 80 12.15 -23.61 -2.65
CA THR A 80 11.81 -22.51 -1.76
C THR A 80 10.29 -22.32 -1.73
N LEU A 81 9.69 -22.41 -0.54
CA LEU A 81 8.28 -22.11 -0.31
C LEU A 81 8.16 -20.95 0.67
N ALA A 82 7.46 -19.90 0.31
CA ALA A 82 7.28 -18.74 1.18
C ALA A 82 5.85 -18.22 1.11
N GLY A 83 5.47 -17.48 2.15
CA GLY A 83 4.16 -16.86 2.22
C GLY A 83 4.15 -15.72 3.22
N ARG A 84 3.36 -14.68 2.91
CA ARG A 84 3.08 -13.60 3.85
C ARG A 84 1.58 -13.41 3.99
N TYR A 85 1.10 -13.51 5.23
CA TYR A 85 -0.25 -13.12 5.62
C TYR A 85 -0.20 -11.68 6.13
N ASN A 86 -1.03 -10.82 5.57
CA ASN A 86 -1.14 -9.42 5.94
C ASN A 86 -2.57 -9.14 6.42
N TYR A 87 -2.68 -8.55 7.60
CA TYR A 87 -3.90 -7.95 8.14
C TYR A 87 -3.67 -6.43 8.23
N SER A 88 -4.33 -5.67 7.38
CA SER A 88 -4.18 -4.21 7.30
C SER A 88 -5.48 -3.51 7.64
N ARG A 89 -5.42 -2.48 8.47
CA ARG A 89 -6.55 -1.66 8.88
C ARG A 89 -6.26 -0.20 8.60
N ILE A 90 -7.21 0.49 7.98
CA ILE A 90 -7.15 1.92 7.68
C ILE A 90 -8.35 2.58 8.36
N LYS A 91 -8.11 3.62 9.15
CA LYS A 91 -9.14 4.46 9.75
C LYS A 91 -8.99 5.88 9.20
N ILE A 92 -10.07 6.46 8.73
CA ILE A 92 -10.15 7.80 8.17
C ILE A 92 -11.23 8.55 8.96
N SER A 93 -10.90 9.77 9.38
CA SER A 93 -11.79 10.65 10.14
C SER A 93 -11.40 12.11 9.92
N GLY A 94 -12.31 13.04 10.17
CA GLY A 94 -12.08 14.46 9.93
C GLY A 94 -13.24 15.13 9.21
N THR A 95 -13.01 16.34 8.72
CA THR A 95 -14.01 17.20 8.08
C THR A 95 -13.59 17.65 6.70
N ASN A 96 -14.58 17.98 5.87
CA ASN A 96 -14.47 18.62 4.57
C ASN A 96 -15.58 19.69 4.48
N GLY A 97 -15.23 20.95 4.61
CA GLY A 97 -16.18 22.03 4.89
C GLY A 97 -16.95 21.74 6.18
N ASP A 98 -18.27 21.84 6.10
CA ASP A 98 -19.20 21.52 7.21
C ASP A 98 -19.51 20.01 7.34
N ASP A 99 -19.05 19.17 6.39
CA ASP A 99 -19.32 17.74 6.36
C ASP A 99 -18.14 16.90 6.90
N ASN A 100 -18.38 15.60 7.11
CA ASN A 100 -17.30 14.66 7.44
C ASN A 100 -16.50 14.28 6.18
N VAL A 101 -15.19 14.06 6.35
CA VAL A 101 -14.31 13.59 5.25
C VAL A 101 -14.72 12.22 4.69
N VAL A 102 -15.41 11.41 5.50
CA VAL A 102 -16.05 10.16 5.07
C VAL A 102 -17.56 10.40 5.05
N PRO A 103 -18.24 10.21 3.89
CA PRO A 103 -19.67 10.45 3.77
C PRO A 103 -20.52 9.66 4.78
N VAL A 104 -21.65 10.24 5.17
CA VAL A 104 -22.61 9.58 6.07
C VAL A 104 -23.18 8.34 5.39
N GLY A 105 -23.05 7.19 6.05
CA GLY A 105 -23.46 5.89 5.49
C GLY A 105 -22.30 5.03 5.00
N GLU A 106 -21.09 5.60 4.91
CA GLU A 106 -19.86 4.86 4.65
C GLU A 106 -19.08 4.53 5.94
N SER A 107 -18.27 3.48 5.88
CA SER A 107 -17.42 3.11 7.01
C SER A 107 -16.11 3.90 6.95
N GLY A 108 -15.83 4.72 7.95
CA GLY A 108 -14.50 5.35 8.11
C GLY A 108 -13.41 4.37 8.59
N THR A 109 -13.67 3.07 8.62
CA THR A 109 -12.68 2.04 8.94
C THR A 109 -12.78 0.90 7.95
N HIS A 110 -11.65 0.54 7.34
CA HIS A 110 -11.54 -0.52 6.35
C HIS A 110 -10.48 -1.53 6.78
N THR A 111 -10.79 -2.82 6.59
CA THR A 111 -9.89 -3.92 6.93
C THR A 111 -9.64 -4.77 5.68
N PHE A 112 -8.38 -5.04 5.40
CA PHE A 112 -7.91 -5.83 4.26
C PHE A 112 -7.10 -7.01 4.77
N ILE A 113 -7.46 -8.20 4.30
CA ILE A 113 -6.75 -9.44 4.64
C ILE A 113 -6.28 -10.07 3.34
N ARG A 114 -4.97 -10.30 3.22
CA ARG A 114 -4.35 -10.87 2.01
C ARG A 114 -3.29 -11.88 2.38
N PHE A 115 -3.25 -12.97 1.63
CA PHE A 115 -2.16 -13.93 1.64
C PHE A 115 -1.38 -13.82 0.33
N ASN A 116 -0.05 -13.74 0.44
CA ASN A 116 0.87 -13.58 -0.67
C ASN A 116 1.79 -14.80 -0.75
N PRO A 117 1.42 -15.85 -1.51
CA PRO A 117 2.25 -17.03 -1.70
C PRO A 117 3.45 -16.77 -2.62
N SER A 118 4.51 -17.55 -2.42
CA SER A 118 5.67 -17.62 -3.31
C SER A 118 6.24 -19.03 -3.32
N ALA A 119 6.62 -19.50 -4.51
CA ALA A 119 7.29 -20.78 -4.71
C ALA A 119 8.45 -20.58 -5.68
N GLY A 120 9.60 -21.19 -5.37
CA GLY A 120 10.81 -21.11 -6.15
C GLY A 120 11.49 -22.46 -6.25
N LEU A 121 12.15 -22.73 -7.36
CA LEU A 121 13.01 -23.89 -7.55
C LEU A 121 14.35 -23.41 -8.08
N THR A 122 15.43 -23.80 -7.40
CA THR A 122 16.79 -23.54 -7.82
C THR A 122 17.45 -24.87 -8.21
N TYR A 123 18.17 -24.86 -9.33
CA TYR A 123 18.95 -25.99 -9.82
C TYR A 123 20.41 -25.57 -10.02
N ASP A 124 21.30 -26.20 -9.27
CA ASP A 124 22.75 -25.97 -9.30
C ASP A 124 23.41 -26.96 -10.28
N PHE A 125 23.83 -26.46 -11.45
CA PHE A 125 24.55 -27.27 -12.44
C PHE A 125 25.98 -27.56 -11.96
N ARG A 126 26.63 -26.56 -11.37
CA ARG A 126 27.99 -26.56 -10.80
C ARG A 126 28.06 -25.51 -9.69
N PRO A 127 29.09 -25.52 -8.82
CA PRO A 127 29.23 -24.54 -7.75
C PRO A 127 29.24 -23.06 -8.20
N ASP A 128 29.53 -22.80 -9.47
CA ASP A 128 29.60 -21.48 -10.10
C ASP A 128 28.45 -21.19 -11.08
N LEU A 129 27.53 -22.14 -11.28
CA LEU A 129 26.44 -22.00 -12.23
C LEU A 129 25.14 -22.64 -11.73
N SER A 130 24.11 -21.80 -11.55
CA SER A 130 22.77 -22.23 -11.17
C SER A 130 21.70 -21.58 -12.05
N SER A 131 20.52 -22.21 -12.10
CA SER A 131 19.31 -21.67 -12.70
C SER A 131 18.18 -21.67 -11.68
N TYR A 132 17.18 -20.81 -11.90
CA TYR A 132 16.04 -20.73 -11.00
C TYR A 132 14.75 -20.44 -11.75
N LEU A 133 13.64 -20.87 -11.15
CA LEU A 133 12.28 -20.55 -11.55
C LEU A 133 11.53 -20.07 -10.32
N ASN A 134 10.82 -18.96 -10.43
CA ASN A 134 10.05 -18.40 -9.32
C ASN A 134 8.64 -18.01 -9.77
N TYR A 135 7.68 -18.27 -8.90
CA TYR A 135 6.31 -17.79 -8.97
C TYR A 135 5.98 -17.09 -7.66
N SER A 136 5.46 -15.88 -7.72
CA SER A 136 5.05 -15.14 -6.53
C SER A 136 3.83 -14.28 -6.80
N GLU A 137 3.00 -14.15 -5.77
CA GLU A 137 1.85 -13.26 -5.77
C GLU A 137 2.06 -12.14 -4.75
N SER A 138 1.67 -10.93 -5.11
CA SER A 138 1.74 -9.76 -4.24
C SER A 138 0.40 -9.03 -4.22
N SER A 139 0.19 -8.18 -3.21
CA SER A 139 -1.03 -7.38 -3.08
C SER A 139 -0.71 -6.00 -2.57
N ARG A 140 -1.51 -5.02 -3.00
CA ARG A 140 -1.49 -3.64 -2.52
C ARG A 140 -2.76 -3.36 -1.72
N VAL A 141 -2.61 -2.73 -0.56
CA VAL A 141 -3.73 -2.16 0.20
C VAL A 141 -4.13 -0.83 -0.43
N PRO A 142 -5.42 -0.55 -0.66
CA PRO A 142 -5.87 0.74 -1.19
C PRO A 142 -5.41 1.91 -0.33
N THR A 143 -5.15 3.04 -0.96
CA THR A 143 -4.82 4.29 -0.27
C THR A 143 -6.06 4.94 0.32
N PRO A 144 -5.93 5.79 1.36
CA PRO A 144 -7.05 6.55 1.91
C PRO A 144 -7.82 7.37 0.86
N ALA A 145 -7.10 7.97 -0.10
CA ALA A 145 -7.72 8.71 -1.20
C ALA A 145 -8.56 7.80 -2.12
N GLU A 146 -8.05 6.60 -2.47
CA GLU A 146 -8.84 5.63 -3.25
C GLU A 146 -10.10 5.14 -2.52
N LEU A 147 -10.09 5.13 -1.18
CA LEU A 147 -11.24 4.69 -0.37
C LEU A 147 -12.32 5.77 -0.27
N THR A 148 -11.92 7.04 -0.23
CA THR A 148 -12.83 8.18 -0.05
C THR A 148 -13.28 8.82 -1.35
N CYS A 149 -12.56 8.61 -2.46
CA CYS A 149 -12.80 9.26 -3.74
C CYS A 149 -13.32 8.31 -4.82
N HIS A 150 -14.10 7.31 -4.42
CA HIS A 150 -14.64 6.28 -5.31
C HIS A 150 -16.06 6.59 -5.82
N ASP A 151 -16.80 7.50 -5.18
CA ASP A 151 -18.12 7.95 -5.59
C ASP A 151 -18.02 9.18 -6.50
N GLN A 152 -18.68 9.14 -7.65
CA GLN A 152 -18.72 10.25 -8.61
C GLN A 152 -19.58 11.43 -8.13
N THR A 153 -20.46 11.19 -7.15
CA THR A 153 -21.41 12.18 -6.65
C THR A 153 -20.88 12.97 -5.45
N ASN A 154 -19.77 12.53 -4.84
CA ASN A 154 -19.14 13.20 -3.71
C ASN A 154 -17.76 13.76 -4.12
N PRO A 155 -17.50 15.07 -3.93
CA PRO A 155 -16.19 15.65 -4.23
C PRO A 155 -15.11 15.02 -3.35
N CYS A 156 -13.98 14.66 -3.97
CA CYS A 156 -12.84 14.04 -3.30
C CYS A 156 -12.14 15.04 -2.37
N ALA A 157 -12.18 14.78 -1.06
CA ALA A 157 -11.57 15.64 -0.04
C ALA A 157 -10.07 15.37 0.21
N LEU A 158 -9.62 14.14 -0.04
CA LEU A 158 -8.23 13.73 0.18
C LEU A 158 -7.38 14.01 -1.07
N PRO A 159 -6.05 14.16 -0.94
CA PRO A 159 -5.22 14.59 -2.05
C PRO A 159 -5.30 13.59 -3.19
N ASN A 160 -5.87 14.01 -4.32
CA ASN A 160 -5.78 13.29 -5.57
C ASN A 160 -4.56 13.82 -6.33
N SER A 161 -3.48 13.04 -6.38
CA SER A 161 -2.37 13.30 -7.32
C SER A 161 -2.79 13.18 -8.80
N PHE A 162 -4.08 12.89 -9.07
CA PHE A 162 -4.70 12.88 -10.39
C PHE A 162 -5.41 14.21 -10.72
N LEU A 163 -5.00 15.33 -10.11
CA LEU A 163 -5.37 16.66 -10.61
C LEU A 163 -4.74 16.85 -11.99
N SER A 164 -5.46 16.38 -13.00
CA SER A 164 -5.22 16.58 -14.43
C SER A 164 -3.77 16.38 -14.85
N ASP A 165 -3.38 15.14 -15.11
CA ASP A 165 -2.19 14.87 -15.92
C ASP A 165 -2.41 15.61 -17.26
N PRO A 166 -1.62 16.64 -17.60
CA PRO A 166 -1.81 17.37 -18.84
C PRO A 166 -1.69 16.36 -19.99
N PRO A 167 -2.57 16.39 -21.01
CA PRO A 167 -2.55 15.40 -22.07
C PRO A 167 -1.17 15.37 -22.72
N LEU A 168 -0.45 14.25 -22.55
CA LEU A 168 0.78 13.98 -23.27
C LEU A 168 0.43 13.91 -24.75
N ARG A 169 0.64 15.02 -25.47
CA ARG A 169 0.76 14.95 -26.91
C ARG A 169 2.07 14.25 -27.20
N SER A 170 2.01 13.23 -28.04
CA SER A 170 3.19 12.65 -28.67
C SER A 170 3.94 13.76 -29.41
N GLU A 171 5.13 14.11 -28.93
CA GLU A 171 6.18 14.66 -29.79
C GLU A 171 6.98 13.50 -30.39
#